data_AF-A0A1J5WTE5-F1
#
_entry.id   AF-A0A1J5WTE5-F1
#
_cell.length_a   1.000
_cell.length_b   1.000
_cell.length_c   1.000
_cell.angle_alpha   90.00
_cell.angle_beta   90.00
_cell.angle_gamma   90.00
#
_symmetry.space_group_name_H-M   'P 1'
#
loop_
_entity.id
_entity.type
_entity.pdbx_description
1 polymer ?
#
loop_
_entity_poly.entity_id
_entity_poly.type
_entity_poly.pdbx_seq_one_letter_code
_entity_poly.pdbx_strand_id
1 'polypeptide(L)'
;MKEYRVVGRQADKEDAPLYMLTVFAKNHVIAKTKFFGAMSKINKIKRTKAEIVSVEELKEQKVLRARTYGVWIRINSNNNPKNIYKEFRET
;
A
#
# COMPACT_ATOMS: atom_id res chain seq x y z
N MET A 1 5.03 12.71 -2.36
CA MET A 1 4.14 11.59 -1.99
C MET A 1 4.82 10.87 -0.82
N LYS A 2 4.09 10.32 0.16
CA LYS A 2 4.71 9.67 1.33
C LYS A 2 4.49 8.16 1.28
N GLU A 3 5.48 7.41 1.74
CA GLU A 3 5.40 5.97 1.89
C GLU A 3 4.89 5.62 3.28
N TYR A 4 3.87 4.77 3.35
CA TYR A 4 3.33 4.28 4.61
C TYR A 4 3.35 2.76 4.64
N ARG A 5 3.82 2.18 5.73
CA ARG A 5 3.59 0.78 6.06
C ARG A 5 2.33 0.70 6.91
N VAL A 6 1.31 0.02 6.40
CA VAL A 6 0.05 -0.20 7.10
C VAL A 6 -0.07 -1.67 7.43
N VAL A 7 -0.29 -1.98 8.71
CA VAL A 7 -0.53 -3.33 9.20
C VAL A 7 -1.95 -3.42 9.74
N GLY A 8 -2.68 -4.46 9.32
CA GLY A 8 -4.03 -4.70 9.80
C GLY A 8 -4.39 -6.17 9.81
N ARG A 9 -5.47 -6.51 10.51
CA ARG A 9 -6.00 -7.87 10.67
C ARG A 9 -7.52 -7.89 10.56
N GLN A 10 -8.10 -9.07 10.54
CA GLN A 10 -9.54 -9.24 10.72
C GLN A 10 -9.88 -9.16 12.21
N ALA A 11 -10.86 -8.32 12.59
CA ALA A 11 -11.20 -8.06 13.99
C ALA A 11 -11.92 -9.23 14.68
N ASP A 12 -12.72 -9.98 13.92
CA ASP A 12 -13.62 -11.01 14.47
C ASP A 12 -12.91 -12.31 14.89
N LYS A 13 -11.59 -12.44 14.67
CA LYS A 13 -10.83 -13.69 14.90
C LYS A 13 -9.60 -13.40 15.76
N GLU A 14 -9.45 -14.11 16.87
CA GLU A 14 -8.29 -14.01 17.76
C GLU A 14 -6.98 -14.39 17.05
N ASP A 15 -7.00 -15.45 16.24
CA ASP A 15 -5.84 -15.94 15.49
C ASP A 15 -5.85 -15.48 14.02
N ALA A 16 -6.21 -14.22 13.79
CA ALA A 16 -6.21 -13.64 12.45
C ALA A 16 -4.79 -13.34 11.98
N PRO A 17 -4.42 -13.69 10.73
CA PRO A 17 -3.13 -13.31 10.17
C PRO A 17 -3.01 -11.78 10.04
N LEU A 18 -1.80 -11.27 10.28
CA LEU A 18 -1.45 -9.87 10.07
C LEU A 18 -1.13 -9.62 8.59
N TYR A 19 -1.81 -8.66 8.00
CA TYR A 19 -1.58 -8.21 6.64
C TYR A 19 -0.80 -6.91 6.66
N MET A 20 0.33 -6.90 5.98
CA MET A 20 1.20 -5.73 5.84
C MET A 20 1.23 -5.27 4.39
N LEU A 21 0.97 -3.99 4.16
CA LEU A 21 1.02 -3.36 2.84
C LEU A 21 1.82 -2.07 2.92
N THR A 22 2.74 -1.90 1.97
CA THR A 22 3.38 -0.61 1.70
C THR A 22 2.50 0.18 0.73
N VAL A 23 2.10 1.39 1.14
CA VAL A 23 1.14 2.22 0.45
C VAL A 23 1.70 3.63 0.26
N PHE A 24 1.72 4.10 -0.99
CA PHE A 24 2.05 5.48 -1.29
C PHE A 24 0.81 6.38 -1.22
N ALA A 25 0.80 7.37 -0.34
CA ALA A 25 -0.33 8.26 -0.10
C ALA A 25 0.11 9.68 0.27
N LYS A 26 -0.81 10.65 0.24
CA LYS A 26 -0.53 12.04 0.67
C LYS A 26 -0.47 12.15 2.19
N ASN A 27 -1.34 11.43 2.90
CA ASN A 27 -1.44 11.40 4.35
C ASN A 27 -1.82 9.99 4.85
N HIS A 28 -1.71 9.78 6.16
CA HIS A 28 -2.02 8.49 6.79
C HIS A 28 -3.50 8.07 6.62
N VAL A 29 -4.44 9.03 6.57
CA VAL A 29 -5.87 8.75 6.36
C VAL A 29 -6.11 8.09 4.99
N ILE A 30 -5.54 8.65 3.93
CA ILE A 30 -5.64 8.09 2.57
C ILE A 30 -4.90 6.74 2.51
N ALA A 31 -3.81 6.56 3.25
CA ALA A 31 -3.10 5.29 3.33
C ALA A 31 -4.01 4.18 3.90
N LYS A 32 -4.74 4.46 4.98
CA LYS A 32 -5.74 3.54 5.56
C LYS A 32 -6.84 3.18 4.56
N THR A 33 -7.38 4.16 3.83
CA THR A 33 -8.41 3.92 2.82
C THR A 33 -7.91 2.99 1.69
N LYS A 34 -6.69 3.23 1.20
CA LYS A 34 -6.06 2.37 0.19
C LYS A 34 -5.81 0.95 0.71
N PHE A 35 -5.36 0.81 1.96
CA PHE A 35 -5.20 -0.50 2.62
C PHE A 35 -6.51 -1.29 2.62
N PHE A 36 -7.61 -0.70 3.10
CA PHE A 36 -8.91 -1.38 3.10
C PHE A 36 -9.39 -1.73 1.68
N GLY A 37 -9.10 -0.87 0.69
CA GLY A 37 -9.39 -1.17 -0.71
C GLY A 37 -8.66 -2.39 -1.23
N ALA A 38 -7.38 -2.57 -0.85
CA ALA A 38 -6.60 -3.77 -1.19
C ALA A 38 -7.13 -5.02 -0.46
N MET A 39 -7.37 -4.91 0.84
CA MET A 39 -7.93 -5.98 1.67
C MET A 39 -9.29 -6.49 1.15
N SER A 40 -10.16 -5.58 0.70
CA SER A 40 -11.45 -5.96 0.13
C SER A 40 -11.33 -6.70 -1.20
N LYS A 41 -10.31 -6.39 -2.02
CA LYS A 41 -10.11 -7.00 -3.33
C LYS A 41 -9.39 -8.35 -3.26
N ILE A 42 -8.35 -8.43 -2.42
CA ILE A 42 -7.47 -9.60 -2.32
C ILE A 42 -8.02 -10.61 -1.31
N ASN A 43 -8.37 -10.12 -0.11
CA ASN A 43 -8.74 -10.98 1.02
C ASN A 43 -10.24 -11.04 1.27
N LYS A 44 -11.05 -10.29 0.51
CA LYS A 44 -12.52 -10.17 0.69
C LYS A 44 -12.92 -9.68 2.09
N ILE A 45 -12.03 -8.97 2.78
CA ILE A 45 -12.30 -8.40 4.11
C ILE A 45 -12.75 -6.95 3.93
N LYS A 46 -13.96 -6.65 4.42
CA LYS A 46 -14.51 -5.29 4.42
C LYS A 46 -13.90 -4.47 5.56
N ARG A 47 -13.88 -3.14 5.40
CA ARG A 47 -13.42 -2.20 6.43
C ARG A 47 -14.10 -2.41 7.79
N THR A 48 -15.37 -2.78 7.82
CA THR A 48 -16.14 -3.01 9.06
C THR A 48 -15.65 -4.22 9.87
N LYS A 49 -15.03 -5.20 9.22
CA LYS A 49 -14.50 -6.42 9.84
C LYS A 49 -12.97 -6.39 9.98
N ALA A 50 -12.34 -5.28 9.65
CA ALA A 50 -10.89 -5.13 9.65
C ALA A 50 -10.46 -4.10 10.69
N GLU A 51 -9.41 -4.42 11.41
CA GLU A 51 -8.75 -3.55 12.38
C GLU A 51 -7.37 -3.18 11.85
N ILE A 52 -6.97 -1.92 12.08
CA ILE A 52 -5.60 -1.46 11.79
C ILE A 52 -4.80 -1.55 13.08
N VAL A 53 -3.70 -2.29 13.05
CA VAL A 53 -2.80 -2.48 14.18
C VAL A 53 -1.78 -1.36 14.24
N SER A 54 -1.18 -1.00 13.09
CA SER A 54 -0.19 0.08 13.02
C SER A 54 -0.20 0.80 11.68
N VAL A 55 0.19 2.08 11.71
CA VAL A 55 0.46 2.89 10.52
C VAL A 55 1.76 3.65 10.77
N GLU A 56 2.78 3.31 10.00
CA GLU A 56 4.11 3.91 10.09
C GLU A 56 4.43 4.65 8.80
N GLU A 57 4.95 5.88 8.91
CA GLU A 57 5.51 6.61 7.77
C GLU A 57 6.95 6.13 7.56
N LEU A 58 7.22 5.50 6.42
CA LEU A 58 8.57 5.08 6.05
C LEU A 58 9.30 6.25 5.39
N LYS A 59 10.50 6.54 5.88
CA LYS A 59 11.41 7.53 5.30
C LYS A 59 12.58 6.79 4.66
N GLU A 60 12.98 7.23 3.46
CA GLU A 60 14.15 6.67 2.77
C GLU A 60 15.39 6.90 3.63
N GLN A 61 16.15 5.82 3.87
CA GLN A 61 17.31 5.87 4.77
C GLN A 61 18.51 6.55 4.12
N LYS A 62 18.66 6.47 2.77
CA LYS A 62 19.83 7.04 2.07
C LYS A 62 19.43 8.08 1.02
N VAL A 63 18.85 9.19 1.47
CA VAL A 63 18.39 10.32 0.65
C VAL A 63 19.50 11.00 -0.17
N LEU A 64 20.76 10.84 0.23
CA LEU A 64 21.89 11.51 -0.44
C LEU A 64 22.44 10.75 -1.65
N ARG A 65 21.95 9.52 -1.92
CA ARG A 65 22.50 8.68 -2.98
C ARG A 65 21.45 8.36 -4.02
N ALA A 66 21.66 8.87 -5.24
CA ALA A 66 20.82 8.55 -6.39
C ALA A 66 20.72 7.03 -6.61
N ARG A 67 19.50 6.54 -6.78
CA ARG A 67 19.16 5.14 -7.07
C ARG A 67 18.19 5.07 -8.24
N THR A 68 18.20 3.93 -8.91
CA THR A 68 17.21 3.59 -9.94
C THR A 68 16.15 2.71 -9.30
N TYR A 69 14.89 3.15 -9.35
CA TYR A 69 13.72 2.46 -8.84
C TYR A 69 12.90 1.90 -10.00
N GLY A 70 12.67 0.59 -10.01
CA GLY A 70 11.71 -0.05 -10.92
C GLY A 70 10.32 -0.08 -10.30
N VAL A 71 9.31 0.38 -11.03
CA VAL A 71 7.92 0.40 -10.58
C VAL A 71 7.04 -0.37 -11.55
N TRP A 72 6.37 -1.40 -11.05
CA TRP A 72 5.30 -2.09 -11.75
C TRP A 72 3.95 -1.46 -11.40
N ILE A 73 3.20 -1.04 -12.42
CA ILE A 73 1.91 -0.35 -12.26
C ILE A 73 0.89 -1.03 -13.17
N ARG A 74 -0.30 -1.26 -12.63
CA ARG A 74 -1.48 -1.59 -13.43
C ARG A 74 -2.34 -0.34 -13.61
N ILE A 75 -2.51 0.11 -14.84
CA ILE A 75 -3.35 1.26 -15.21
C ILE A 75 -4.65 0.74 -15.83
N ASN A 76 -5.78 1.22 -15.34
CA ASN A 76 -7.07 0.98 -15.99
C ASN A 76 -7.25 2.04 -17.08
N SER A 77 -7.15 1.64 -18.36
CA SER A 77 -7.47 2.50 -19.51
C SER A 77 -8.90 2.23 -20.00
N ASN A 78 -9.44 3.14 -20.81
CA ASN A 78 -10.83 3.06 -21.30
C ASN A 78 -11.16 1.73 -22.00
N ASN A 79 -10.19 1.15 -22.71
CA ASN A 79 -10.41 -0.09 -23.46
C ASN A 79 -10.06 -1.31 -22.62
N ASN A 80 -8.86 -1.35 -22.03
CA ASN A 80 -8.38 -2.49 -21.26
C ASN A 80 -7.38 -2.10 -20.17
N PRO A 81 -7.32 -2.83 -19.04
CA PRO A 81 -6.24 -2.68 -18.07
C PRO A 81 -4.89 -3.04 -18.68
N LYS A 82 -3.86 -2.24 -18.43
CA LYS A 82 -2.49 -2.48 -18.90
C LYS A 82 -1.53 -2.59 -17.71
N ASN A 83 -0.65 -3.57 -17.74
CA ASN A 83 0.47 -3.67 -16.82
C ASN A 83 1.68 -2.98 -17.46
N ILE A 84 2.34 -2.10 -16.71
CA ILE A 84 3.46 -1.28 -17.17
C ILE A 84 4.60 -1.45 -16.16
N TYR A 85 5.81 -1.56 -16.68
CA TYR A 85 7.03 -1.41 -15.91
C TYR A 85 7.68 -0.09 -16.30
N LYS A 86 8.13 0.69 -15.32
CA LYS A 86 8.85 1.94 -15.58
C LYS A 86 9.94 2.14 -14.54
N GLU A 87 11.08 2.62 -15.01
CA GLU A 87 12.23 2.96 -14.16
C GLU A 87 12.30 4.47 -13.94
N PHE A 88 12.66 4.85 -12.72
CA PHE A 88 12.86 6.23 -12.31
C PHE A 88 14.20 6.34 -11.60
N ARG A 89 14.92 7.43 -11.83
CA ARG A 89 16.17 7.73 -11.12
C ARG A 89 15.93 8.91 -10.20
N GLU A 90 16.04 8.67 -8.90
CA GLU A 90 15.77 9.66 -7.86
C GLU A 90 16.73 9.47 -6.67
N THR A 91 16.94 10.53 -5.89
CA THR A 91 17.83 10.60 -4.72
C THR A 91 17.08 10.34 -3.43
#